data_AF-A0A7T1HJF5-F1
#
_entry.id   AF-A0A7T1HJF5-F1
#
_cell.length_a   1.000
_cell.length_b   1.000
_cell.length_c   1.000
_cell.angle_alpha   90.00
_cell.angle_beta   90.00
_cell.angle_gamma   90.00
#
_symmetry.space_group_name_H-M   'P 1'
#
loop_
_entity.id
_entity.type
_entity.pdbx_description
1 polymer ?
#
loop_
_entity_poly.entity_id
_entity_poly.type
_entity_poly.pdbx_seq_one_letter_code
_entity_poly.pdbx_strand_id
1 'polypeptide(L)'
;MVIRLLSLMAAGWLLSSSALAQDVLSCTTLQERYQALADQALQQEILLLKAVRQRLCPAISQQAESAQPGTEPIDFDALLSCRHRAEAELQATRAPLYRNRRHLVFYTARGAALAREADSWLERRDQAGCS
;
A
#
# COMPACT_ATOMS: atom_id res chain seq x y z
N MET A 1 6.03 47.69 -66.66
CA MET A 1 5.57 46.47 -67.39
C MET A 1 6.72 45.47 -67.35
N VAL A 2 6.67 44.25 -66.81
CA VAL A 2 5.63 43.30 -66.35
C VAL A 2 6.34 42.42 -65.27
N ILE A 3 5.96 42.51 -63.99
CA ILE A 3 5.14 41.57 -63.18
C ILE A 3 5.78 40.20 -62.85
N ARG A 4 6.12 40.08 -61.55
CA ARG A 4 5.97 38.99 -60.56
C ARG A 4 6.33 37.53 -60.92
N LEU A 5 7.15 36.93 -60.04
CA LEU A 5 6.89 35.64 -59.39
C LEU A 5 7.50 35.70 -57.96
N LEU A 6 6.66 35.95 -56.95
CA LEU A 6 6.04 34.97 -56.04
C LEU A 6 7.01 34.36 -55.02
N SER A 7 7.07 35.03 -53.85
CA SER A 7 7.48 34.44 -52.58
C SER A 7 6.42 33.47 -52.07
N LEU A 8 6.84 32.27 -51.66
CA LEU A 8 6.21 31.40 -50.65
C LEU A 8 7.23 30.32 -50.30
N MET A 9 7.43 29.81 -49.09
CA MET A 9 7.06 30.16 -47.72
C MET A 9 7.83 29.12 -46.87
N ALA A 10 8.25 29.53 -45.68
CA ALA A 10 8.38 28.68 -44.49
C ALA A 10 9.34 27.47 -44.53
N ALA A 11 10.61 27.73 -44.24
CA ALA A 11 11.44 26.80 -43.47
C ALA A 11 10.87 26.73 -42.03
N GLY A 12 9.84 25.88 -41.86
CA GLY A 12 9.24 25.55 -40.58
C GLY A 12 10.08 24.52 -39.86
N TRP A 13 11.02 25.00 -39.03
CA TRP A 13 11.55 24.39 -37.82
C TRP A 13 11.11 22.93 -37.56
N LEU A 14 12.01 22.01 -37.87
CA LEU A 14 12.12 20.71 -37.21
C LEU A 14 12.48 20.92 -35.73
N LEU A 15 11.54 21.47 -34.96
CA LEU A 15 11.56 21.35 -33.51
C LEU A 15 10.83 20.05 -33.18
N SER A 16 11.65 19.02 -33.07
CA SER A 16 11.36 17.78 -32.38
C SER A 16 10.69 18.07 -31.05
N SER A 17 9.37 18.12 -31.04
CA SER A 17 8.58 17.78 -29.88
C SER A 17 8.76 16.28 -29.67
N SER A 18 9.92 15.90 -29.15
CA SER A 18 10.01 14.76 -28.25
C SER A 18 9.10 15.15 -27.10
N ALA A 19 7.80 14.94 -27.26
CA ALA A 19 6.88 14.83 -26.16
C ALA A 19 7.54 13.76 -25.30
N LEU A 20 8.23 14.21 -24.25
CA LEU A 20 8.63 13.37 -23.16
C LEU A 20 7.36 12.61 -22.83
N ALA A 21 7.38 11.30 -23.05
CA ALA A 21 6.42 10.38 -22.49
C ALA A 21 6.60 10.52 -20.97
N GLN A 22 6.05 11.61 -20.41
CA GLN A 22 5.68 11.67 -19.03
C GLN A 22 4.66 10.55 -18.92
N ASP A 23 5.07 9.48 -18.25
CA ASP A 23 4.21 8.36 -17.92
C ASP A 23 3.11 8.94 -17.02
N VAL A 24 2.05 9.47 -17.65
CA VAL A 24 0.85 9.94 -16.96
C VAL A 24 0.16 8.68 -16.47
N LEU A 25 0.67 8.15 -15.36
CA LEU A 25 0.09 7.01 -14.69
C LEU A 25 -1.38 7.35 -14.44
N SER A 26 -2.27 6.50 -14.95
CA SER A 26 -3.70 6.67 -14.73
C SER A 26 -4.02 6.61 -13.23
N CYS A 27 -5.13 7.24 -12.82
CA CYS A 27 -5.62 7.16 -11.44
C CYS A 27 -5.75 5.70 -10.97
N THR A 28 -6.18 4.80 -11.85
CA THR A 28 -6.27 3.36 -11.58
C THR A 28 -4.91 2.75 -11.28
N THR A 29 -3.90 3.04 -12.11
CA THR A 29 -2.55 2.52 -11.89
C THR A 29 -1.94 3.02 -10.59
N LEU A 30 -2.14 4.29 -10.25
CA LEU A 30 -1.69 4.85 -8.97
C LEU A 30 -2.39 4.16 -7.78
N GLN A 31 -3.69 3.91 -7.91
CA GLN A 31 -4.49 3.22 -6.89
C GLN A 31 -4.04 1.76 -6.69
N GLU A 32 -3.76 1.03 -7.77
CA GLU A 32 -3.26 -0.35 -7.73
C GLU A 32 -1.89 -0.44 -7.06
N ARG A 33 -0.98 0.50 -7.38
CA ARG A 33 0.35 0.58 -6.75
C ARG A 33 0.24 0.85 -5.25
N TYR A 34 -0.62 1.79 -4.86
CA TYR A 34 -0.93 2.05 -3.46
C TYR A 34 -1.45 0.78 -2.75
N GLN A 35 -2.46 0.12 -3.32
CA GLN A 35 -3.08 -1.07 -2.72
C GLN A 35 -2.09 -2.21 -2.54
N ALA A 36 -1.32 -2.54 -3.57
CA ALA A 36 -0.34 -3.62 -3.50
C ALA A 36 0.69 -3.41 -2.38
N LEU A 37 1.14 -2.18 -2.16
CA LEU A 37 2.08 -1.85 -1.08
C LEU A 37 1.40 -1.82 0.29
N ALA A 38 0.19 -1.26 0.37
CA ALA A 38 -0.59 -1.23 1.61
C ALA A 38 -0.91 -2.64 2.12
N ASP A 39 -1.29 -3.55 1.22
CA ASP A 39 -1.58 -4.95 1.54
C ASP A 39 -0.32 -5.68 2.01
N GLN A 40 0.81 -5.48 1.33
CA GLN A 40 2.09 -6.04 1.78
C GLN A 40 2.51 -5.49 3.14
N ALA A 41 2.29 -4.20 3.40
CA ALA A 41 2.59 -3.57 4.68
C ALA A 41 1.74 -4.17 5.81
N LEU A 42 0.42 -4.29 5.59
CA LEU A 42 -0.51 -4.92 6.53
C LEU A 42 -0.14 -6.38 6.80
N GLN A 43 0.27 -7.13 5.76
CA GLN A 43 0.66 -8.52 5.93
C GLN A 43 1.84 -8.69 6.90
N GLN A 44 2.78 -7.74 6.95
CA GLN A 44 3.87 -7.79 7.93
C GLN A 44 3.35 -7.65 9.37
N GLU A 45 2.39 -6.76 9.61
CA GLU A 45 1.79 -6.58 10.93
C GLU A 45 0.90 -7.76 11.32
N ILE A 46 0.19 -8.37 10.35
CA ILE A 46 -0.59 -9.60 10.56
C ILE A 46 0.33 -10.75 10.98
N LEU A 47 1.47 -10.93 10.31
CA LEU A 47 2.45 -11.97 10.65
C LEU A 47 3.05 -11.73 12.05
N LEU A 48 3.34 -10.48 12.38
CA LEU A 48 3.78 -10.12 13.72
C LEU A 48 2.72 -10.46 14.78
N LEU A 49 1.47 -10.03 14.58
CA LEU A 49 0.38 -10.30 15.50
C LEU A 49 0.15 -11.80 15.66
N LYS A 50 0.23 -12.56 14.56
CA LYS A 50 0.17 -14.03 14.56
C LYS A 50 1.26 -14.62 15.45
N ALA A 51 2.51 -14.21 15.30
CA ALA A 51 3.62 -14.69 16.12
C ALA A 51 3.41 -14.39 17.61
N VAL A 52 2.92 -13.19 17.95
CA VAL A 52 2.60 -12.83 19.34
C VAL A 52 1.47 -13.70 19.90
N ARG A 53 0.41 -13.92 19.13
CA ARG A 53 -0.69 -14.79 19.52
C ARG A 53 -0.24 -16.23 19.75
N GLN A 54 0.56 -16.80 18.85
CA GLN A 54 1.11 -18.15 19.01
C GLN A 54 1.89 -18.29 20.33
N ARG A 55 2.63 -17.24 20.74
CA ARG A 55 3.33 -17.22 22.04
C ARG A 55 2.38 -17.10 23.23
N LEU A 56 1.37 -16.23 23.17
CA LEU A 56 0.49 -15.93 24.31
C LEU A 56 -0.65 -16.92 24.51
N CYS A 57 -1.15 -17.53 23.43
CA CYS A 57 -2.32 -18.40 23.43
C CYS A 57 -2.13 -19.54 22.40
N PRO A 58 -1.17 -20.45 22.62
CA PRO A 58 -0.78 -21.45 21.64
C PRO A 58 -1.93 -22.35 21.18
N ALA A 59 -2.77 -22.84 22.10
CA ALA A 59 -3.88 -23.75 21.79
C ALA A 59 -4.90 -23.14 20.80
N ILE A 60 -5.46 -21.97 21.12
CA ILE A 60 -6.45 -21.31 20.26
C ILE A 60 -5.86 -20.77 18.95
N SER A 61 -4.57 -20.39 18.98
CA SER A 61 -3.86 -20.00 17.75
C SER A 61 -3.68 -21.18 16.82
N GLN A 62 -3.30 -22.35 17.35
CA GLN A 62 -3.17 -23.58 16.57
C GLN A 62 -4.51 -24.01 15.98
N GLN A 63 -5.59 -23.99 16.77
CA GLN A 63 -6.94 -24.31 16.30
C GLN A 63 -7.38 -23.41 15.13
N ALA A 64 -7.11 -22.11 15.22
CA ALA A 64 -7.44 -21.16 14.15
C ALA A 64 -6.59 -21.37 12.87
N GLU A 65 -5.37 -21.89 13.01
CA GLU A 65 -4.48 -22.18 11.86
C GLU A 65 -4.78 -23.52 11.20
N SER A 66 -5.20 -24.52 11.98
CA SER A 66 -5.58 -25.85 11.50
C SER A 66 -7.05 -25.96 11.13
N ALA A 67 -7.82 -24.87 11.24
CA ALA A 67 -9.24 -24.88 10.94
C ALA A 67 -9.47 -25.28 9.47
N GLN A 68 -10.06 -26.46 9.29
CA GLN A 68 -10.49 -26.95 7.99
C GLN A 68 -12.01 -26.94 7.94
N PRO A 69 -12.61 -26.77 6.76
CA PRO A 69 -14.05 -26.93 6.60
C PRO A 69 -14.48 -28.32 7.12
N GLY A 70 -15.34 -28.36 8.16
CA GLY A 70 -15.87 -29.61 8.73
C GLY A 70 -15.14 -30.17 9.96
N THR A 71 -14.11 -29.49 10.49
CA THR A 71 -13.49 -29.86 11.79
C THR A 71 -14.20 -29.21 12.97
N GLU A 72 -13.76 -29.51 14.20
CA GLU A 72 -14.29 -28.90 15.44
C GLU A 72 -14.47 -27.37 15.29
N PRO A 73 -15.59 -26.84 15.79
CA PRO A 73 -15.89 -25.42 15.68
C PRO A 73 -14.82 -24.58 16.38
N ILE A 74 -14.36 -23.52 15.70
CA ILE A 74 -13.43 -22.54 16.27
C ILE A 74 -14.13 -21.82 17.41
N ASP A 75 -13.50 -21.76 18.58
CA ASP A 75 -13.92 -20.85 19.65
C ASP A 75 -13.54 -19.41 19.28
N PHE A 76 -14.46 -18.72 18.61
CA PHE A 76 -14.24 -17.35 18.14
C PHE A 76 -14.08 -16.34 19.29
N ASP A 77 -14.71 -16.58 20.44
CA ASP A 77 -14.61 -15.69 21.60
C ASP A 77 -13.22 -15.78 22.23
N ALA A 78 -12.70 -17.00 22.40
CA ALA A 78 -11.32 -17.22 22.83
C ALA A 78 -10.32 -16.62 21.82
N LEU A 79 -10.60 -16.74 20.52
CA LEU A 79 -9.76 -16.19 19.46
C LEU A 79 -9.68 -14.66 19.51
N LEU A 80 -10.83 -13.99 19.64
CA LEU A 80 -10.93 -12.53 19.75
C LEU A 80 -10.29 -12.01 21.04
N SER A 81 -10.53 -12.69 22.17
CA SER A 81 -9.89 -12.39 23.44
C SER A 81 -8.37 -12.46 23.34
N CYS A 82 -7.84 -13.51 22.70
CA CYS A 82 -6.41 -13.60 22.48
C CYS A 82 -5.87 -12.50 21.54
N ARG A 83 -6.61 -12.16 20.47
CA ARG A 83 -6.22 -11.06 19.59
C ARG A 83 -6.03 -9.76 20.38
N HIS A 84 -7.01 -9.38 21.20
CA HIS A 84 -6.90 -8.15 22.01
C HIS A 84 -5.72 -8.18 22.98
N ARG A 85 -5.45 -9.33 23.61
CA ARG A 85 -4.27 -9.50 24.47
C ARG A 85 -2.96 -9.33 23.69
N ALA A 86 -2.88 -9.88 22.49
CA ALA A 86 -1.69 -9.76 21.64
C ALA A 86 -1.49 -8.34 21.11
N GLU A 87 -2.56 -7.63 20.76
CA GLU A 87 -2.52 -6.21 20.39
C GLU A 87 -2.07 -5.33 21.56
N ALA A 88 -2.59 -5.57 22.77
CA ALA A 88 -2.17 -4.87 23.98
C ALA A 88 -0.70 -5.13 24.33
N GLU A 89 -0.24 -6.38 24.21
CA GLU A 89 1.18 -6.74 24.38
C GLU A 89 2.07 -6.00 23.40
N LEU A 90 1.68 -5.93 22.11
CA LEU A 90 2.43 -5.19 21.10
C LEU A 90 2.52 -3.69 21.44
N GLN A 91 1.41 -3.08 21.83
CA GLN A 91 1.37 -1.67 22.22
C GLN A 91 2.22 -1.38 23.46
N ALA A 92 2.25 -2.29 24.42
CA ALA A 92 3.02 -2.13 25.66
C ALA A 92 4.53 -2.35 25.47
N THR A 93 4.91 -3.26 24.56
CA THR A 93 6.30 -3.73 24.44
C THR A 93 7.07 -3.15 23.26
N ARG A 94 6.39 -2.53 22.28
CA ARG A 94 7.01 -2.01 21.07
C ARG A 94 6.64 -0.57 20.81
N ALA A 95 7.66 0.24 20.53
CA ALA A 95 7.45 1.57 20.00
C ALA A 95 6.93 1.50 18.55
N PRO A 96 5.90 2.27 18.18
CA PRO A 96 5.50 2.47 16.79
C PRO A 96 6.66 2.95 15.92
N LEU A 97 6.87 2.33 14.76
CA LEU A 97 7.90 2.77 13.79
C LEU A 97 7.37 3.74 12.75
N TYR A 98 6.06 3.65 12.45
CA TYR A 98 5.39 4.53 11.52
C TYR A 98 3.88 4.51 11.76
N ARG A 99 3.24 5.64 11.46
CA ARG A 99 1.79 5.76 11.36
C ARG A 99 1.45 6.31 9.98
N ASN A 100 0.68 5.57 9.20
CA ASN A 100 0.35 6.00 7.84
C ASN A 100 -0.74 7.08 7.81
N ARG A 101 -1.04 7.61 6.63
CA ARG A 101 -2.09 8.64 6.41
C ARG A 101 -3.51 8.19 6.80
N ARG A 102 -3.73 6.88 6.96
CA ARG A 102 -4.99 6.29 7.48
C ARG A 102 -4.94 5.98 8.99
N HIS A 103 -3.94 6.51 9.70
CA HIS A 103 -3.71 6.31 11.13
C HIS A 103 -3.42 4.87 11.58
N LEU A 104 -3.16 3.94 10.66
CA LEU A 104 -2.69 2.59 10.99
C LEU A 104 -1.25 2.65 11.50
N VAL A 105 -0.98 1.88 12.56
CA VAL A 105 0.33 1.82 13.21
C VAL A 105 1.08 0.60 12.73
N PHE A 106 2.36 0.78 12.40
CA PHE A 106 3.27 -0.27 11.96
C PHE A 106 4.39 -0.45 12.99
N TYR A 107 4.56 -1.67 13.47
CA TYR A 107 5.60 -2.04 14.44
C TYR A 107 6.74 -2.82 13.79
N THR A 108 6.56 -3.32 12.56
CA THR A 108 7.61 -3.99 11.80
C THR A 108 8.38 -2.98 10.95
N ALA A 109 9.71 -3.14 10.86
CA ALA A 109 10.53 -2.25 10.03
C ALA A 109 10.14 -2.34 8.55
N ARG A 110 9.86 -3.56 8.06
CA ARG A 110 9.42 -3.80 6.68
C ARG A 110 8.02 -3.23 6.42
N GLY A 111 7.06 -3.45 7.31
CA GLY A 111 5.72 -2.90 7.20
C GLY A 111 5.73 -1.37 7.20
N ALA A 112 6.51 -0.76 8.10
CA ALA A 112 6.69 0.70 8.14
C ALA A 112 7.32 1.27 6.86
N ALA A 113 8.31 0.58 6.27
CA ALA A 113 8.91 0.99 5.00
C ALA A 113 7.90 0.93 3.84
N LEU A 114 7.17 -0.19 3.72
CA LEU A 114 6.13 -0.36 2.70
C LEU A 114 4.99 0.63 2.85
N ALA A 115 4.58 0.92 4.08
CA ALA A 115 3.53 1.90 4.37
C ALA A 115 3.94 3.32 3.99
N ARG A 116 5.20 3.71 4.23
CA ARG A 116 5.75 4.99 3.76
C ARG A 116 5.73 5.08 2.23
N GLU A 117 6.11 4.01 1.55
CA GLU A 117 6.06 3.95 0.09
C GLU A 117 4.62 4.05 -0.42
N ALA A 118 3.69 3.31 0.19
CA ALA A 118 2.26 3.37 -0.14
C ALA A 118 1.72 4.81 0.01
N ASP A 119 2.01 5.48 1.11
CA ASP A 119 1.58 6.87 1.33
C ASP A 119 2.14 7.83 0.26
N SER A 120 3.36 7.60 -0.24
CA SER A 120 3.91 8.40 -1.35
C SER A 120 3.14 8.20 -2.67
N TRP A 121 2.58 7.00 -2.91
CA TRP A 121 1.71 6.76 -4.07
C TRP A 121 0.34 7.42 -3.89
N LEU A 122 -0.17 7.43 -2.66
CA LEU A 122 -1.40 8.14 -2.32
C LEU A 122 -1.24 9.65 -2.56
N GLU A 123 -0.11 10.23 -2.16
CA GLU A 123 0.22 11.65 -2.42
C GLU A 123 0.25 11.97 -3.92
N ARG A 124 0.87 11.12 -4.75
CA ARG A 124 0.88 11.31 -6.21
C ARG A 124 -0.52 11.24 -6.82
N ARG A 125 -1.35 10.31 -6.32
CA ARG A 125 -2.75 10.16 -6.74
C ARG A 125 -3.56 11.42 -6.38
N ASP A 126 -3.38 11.94 -5.17
CA ASP A 126 -4.03 13.18 -4.72
C ASP A 126 -3.57 14.38 -5.58
N GLN A 127 -2.27 14.47 -5.88
CA GLN A 127 -1.68 15.51 -6.76
C GLN A 127 -2.17 15.41 -8.22
N ALA A 128 -2.47 14.21 -8.69
CA ALA A 128 -3.05 13.96 -10.00
C ALA A 128 -4.56 14.30 -10.09
N GLY A 129 -5.18 14.76 -9.00
CA GLY A 129 -6.60 15.12 -8.97
C GLY A 129 -7.55 13.92 -9.03
N CYS A 130 -7.05 12.72 -8.73
CA CYS A 130 -7.84 11.50 -8.68
C CYS A 130 -8.64 11.47 -7.37
N SER A 131 -9.93 11.80 -7.43
CA SER A 131 -10.87 11.75 -6.31
C SER A 131 -11.48 10.36 -6.11
#